data_AF-A0A1M4TCM6-F1
#
_entry.id   AF-A0A1M4TCM6-F1
#
_cell.length_a   1.000
_cell.length_b   1.000
_cell.length_c   1.000
_cell.angle_alpha   90.00
_cell.angle_beta   90.00
_cell.angle_gamma   90.00
#
_symmetry.space_group_name_H-M   'P 1'
#
loop_
_entity.id
_entity.type
_entity.pdbx_description
1 polymer ?
#
loop_
_entity_poly.entity_id
_entity_poly.type
_entity_poly.pdbx_seq_one_letter_code
_entity_poly.pdbx_strand_id
1 'polypeptide(L)'
;MRKIPSLPCAVRVDMVRIGDLKVDVLAKCGPPLYEQYVGERKIRTPWGYDKKILEDWIYNFGPTDFIHILRFEGGRLTEILRGERGYPNVD
;
A
#
# COMPACT_ATOMS: atom_id res chain seq x y z
N MET A 1 -10.27 14.83 -23.57
CA MET A 1 -9.56 14.04 -22.54
C MET A 1 -10.35 14.11 -21.25
N ARG A 2 -11.04 13.04 -20.85
CA ARG A 2 -11.75 13.04 -19.57
C ARG A 2 -10.71 12.97 -18.46
N LYS A 3 -10.64 13.99 -17.58
CA LYS A 3 -9.96 13.85 -16.29
C LYS A 3 -10.58 12.64 -15.61
N ILE A 4 -9.81 11.58 -15.41
CA ILE A 4 -10.17 10.52 -14.47
C ILE A 4 -10.01 11.20 -13.11
N PRO A 5 -11.09 11.56 -12.39
CA PRO A 5 -10.92 12.03 -11.03
C PRO A 5 -10.14 10.93 -10.30
N SER A 6 -9.07 11.31 -9.60
CA SER A 6 -8.35 10.41 -8.70
C SER A 6 -9.37 9.83 -7.75
N LEU A 7 -9.87 8.64 -8.07
CA LEU A 7 -10.84 7.95 -7.22
C LEU A 7 -10.09 7.67 -5.94
N PRO A 8 -10.42 8.32 -4.80
CA PRO A 8 -10.01 7.77 -3.52
C PRO A 8 -10.61 6.38 -3.52
N CYS A 9 -9.74 5.37 -3.39
CA CYS A 9 -10.07 3.99 -3.04
C CYS A 9 -11.58 3.79 -2.79
N ALA A 10 -12.35 3.52 -3.85
CA ALA A 10 -13.80 3.39 -3.72
C ALA A 10 -14.17 2.15 -2.89
N VAL A 11 -13.17 1.34 -2.57
CA VAL A 11 -13.33 0.03 -1.97
C VAL A 11 -12.25 -0.16 -0.91
N ARG A 12 -12.67 -0.62 0.26
CA ARG A 12 -11.83 -0.70 1.46
C ARG A 12 -10.71 -1.74 1.27
N VAL A 13 -9.78 -1.76 2.21
CA VAL A 13 -8.62 -2.68 2.23
C VAL A 13 -9.02 -4.13 2.52
N ASP A 14 -10.30 -4.40 2.72
CA ASP A 14 -10.84 -5.75 2.91
C ASP A 14 -10.76 -6.62 1.65
N MET A 15 -10.58 -6.03 0.47
CA MET A 15 -10.43 -6.77 -0.79
C MET A 15 -9.00 -7.21 -1.12
N VAL A 16 -7.99 -6.64 -0.47
CA VAL A 16 -6.59 -7.03 -0.70
C VAL A 16 -6.22 -8.22 0.19
N ARG A 17 -5.29 -9.04 -0.30
CA ARG A 17 -4.80 -10.22 0.40
C ARG A 17 -3.29 -10.20 0.43
N ILE A 18 -2.72 -10.72 1.51
CA ILE A 18 -1.29 -11.02 1.57
C ILE A 18 -0.90 -11.84 0.32
N GLY A 19 0.15 -11.40 -0.37
CA GLY A 19 0.63 -11.97 -1.62
C GLY A 19 0.25 -11.18 -2.89
N ASP A 20 -0.78 -10.32 -2.82
CA ASP A 20 -1.16 -9.43 -3.92
C ASP A 20 0.03 -8.56 -4.36
N LEU A 21 0.16 -8.32 -5.66
CA LEU A 21 1.15 -7.38 -6.19
C LEU A 21 0.70 -5.94 -5.97
N LYS A 22 1.65 -5.00 -5.97
CA LYS A 22 1.33 -3.54 -5.99
C LYS A 22 0.30 -3.20 -7.07
N VAL A 23 0.38 -3.81 -8.26
CA VAL A 23 -0.60 -3.58 -9.35
C VAL A 23 -1.99 -4.13 -9.03
N ASP A 24 -2.08 -5.27 -8.36
CA ASP A 24 -3.37 -5.83 -7.92
C ASP A 24 -4.02 -4.92 -6.88
N VAL A 25 -3.20 -4.41 -5.94
CA VAL A 25 -3.65 -3.46 -4.93
C VAL A 25 -4.09 -2.14 -5.58
N LEU A 26 -3.35 -1.60 -6.54
CA LEU A 26 -3.79 -0.43 -7.32
C LEU A 26 -5.11 -0.68 -8.05
N ALA A 27 -5.32 -1.85 -8.63
CA ALA A 27 -6.55 -2.17 -9.33
C ALA A 27 -7.76 -2.27 -8.38
N LYS A 28 -7.55 -2.76 -7.16
CA LYS A 28 -8.59 -2.95 -6.13
C LYS A 28 -8.90 -1.66 -5.36
N CYS A 29 -7.85 -0.92 -5.01
CA CYS A 29 -7.87 0.17 -4.04
C CYS A 29 -7.48 1.53 -4.65
N GLY A 30 -7.05 1.60 -5.90
CA GLY A 30 -6.49 2.84 -6.44
C GLY A 30 -5.18 3.26 -5.74
N PRO A 31 -4.68 4.47 -6.05
CA PRO A 31 -3.44 4.96 -5.46
C PRO A 31 -3.58 5.21 -3.95
N PRO A 32 -2.53 4.98 -3.17
CA PRO A 32 -2.50 5.35 -1.76
C PRO A 32 -2.44 6.87 -1.59
N LEU A 33 -2.72 7.33 -0.37
CA LEU A 33 -2.47 8.72 0.02
C LEU A 33 -0.97 9.03 0.02
N TYR A 34 -0.17 8.07 0.49
CA TYR A 34 1.28 8.21 0.56
C TYR A 34 1.98 6.87 0.33
N GLU A 35 3.09 6.92 -0.41
CA GLU A 35 4.03 5.81 -0.57
C GLU A 35 5.33 6.15 0.16
N GLN A 36 5.76 5.27 1.06
CA GLN A 36 6.95 5.45 1.87
C GLN A 36 7.95 4.34 1.62
N TYR A 37 9.20 4.69 1.30
CA TYR A 37 10.29 3.74 1.37
C TYR A 37 10.69 3.49 2.84
N VAL A 38 10.67 2.23 3.25
CA VAL A 38 10.96 1.80 4.63
C VAL A 38 12.36 1.23 4.76
N GLY A 39 12.87 0.56 3.72
CA GLY A 39 14.21 -0.02 3.74
C GLY A 39 14.43 -1.09 2.67
N GLU A 40 15.47 -1.92 2.88
CA GLU A 40 15.75 -3.07 2.02
C GLU A 40 16.03 -4.30 2.87
N ARG A 41 15.53 -5.45 2.46
CA ARG A 41 15.93 -6.75 3.00
C ARG A 41 16.94 -7.41 2.06
N LYS A 42 18.12 -7.75 2.58
CA LYS A 42 19.11 -8.57 1.87
C LYS A 42 18.66 -10.02 1.83
N ILE A 43 18.72 -10.64 0.66
CA ILE A 43 18.38 -12.04 0.44
C ILE A 43 19.62 -12.75 -0.11
N ARG A 44 19.99 -13.86 0.51
CA ARG A 44 21.11 -14.66 0.03
C ARG A 44 20.68 -15.49 -1.18
N THR A 45 21.50 -15.51 -2.22
CA THR A 45 21.30 -16.28 -3.45
C THR A 45 22.52 -17.18 -3.70
N PRO A 46 22.44 -18.16 -4.61
CA PRO A 46 23.63 -18.93 -5.03
C PRO A 46 24.76 -18.06 -5.60
N TRP A 47 24.43 -16.87 -6.08
CA TRP A 47 25.36 -15.95 -6.75
C TRP A 47 25.76 -14.74 -5.90
N GLY A 48 25.42 -14.74 -4.60
CA GLY A 48 25.75 -13.67 -3.67
C GLY A 48 24.54 -13.18 -2.89
N TYR A 49 24.23 -11.90 -3.01
CA TYR A 49 23.09 -11.27 -2.34
C TYR A 49 22.27 -10.45 -3.31
N ASP A 50 20.96 -10.51 -3.13
CA ASP A 50 19.98 -9.65 -3.76
C ASP A 50 19.29 -8.79 -2.71
N LYS A 51 18.47 -7.83 -3.14
CA LYS A 51 17.75 -6.89 -2.28
C LYS A 51 16.27 -6.87 -2.63
N LYS A 52 15.42 -6.91 -1.61
CA LYS A 52 14.01 -6.56 -1.76
C LYS A 52 13.75 -5.23 -1.08
N ILE A 53 13.16 -4.31 -1.82
CA ILE A 53 12.69 -3.02 -1.30
C ILE A 53 11.49 -3.28 -0.38
N LEU A 54 11.50 -2.64 0.78
CA LEU A 54 10.38 -2.56 1.71
C LEU A 54 9.73 -1.18 1.56
N GLU A 55 8.44 -1.17 1.29
CA GLU A 55 7.66 0.05 1.06
C GLU A 55 6.34 -0.03 1.84
N ASP A 56 5.91 1.06 2.45
CA ASP A 56 4.60 1.17 3.08
C ASP A 56 3.70 2.07 2.22
N TRP A 57 2.51 1.58 1.90
CA TRP A 57 1.44 2.36 1.26
C TRP A 57 0.38 2.71 2.29
N ILE A 58 0.10 3.99 2.44
CA ILE A 58 -0.77 4.52 3.48
C ILE A 58 -2.09 4.95 2.85
N TYR A 59 -3.19 4.42 3.37
CA TYR A 59 -4.55 4.76 2.97
C TYR A 59 -5.31 5.40 4.14
N ASN A 60 -5.98 6.52 3.86
CA ASN A 60 -6.88 7.20 4.78
C ASN A 60 -8.30 7.23 4.19
N PHE A 61 -9.24 6.53 4.83
CA PHE A 61 -10.67 6.52 4.43
C PHE A 61 -11.52 7.48 5.25
N GLY A 62 -10.89 8.41 5.96
CA GLY A 62 -11.57 9.40 6.75
C GLY A 62 -11.79 9.01 8.22
N PRO A 63 -12.42 9.90 9.00
CA PRO A 63 -12.54 9.78 10.45
C PRO A 63 -13.53 8.70 10.91
N THR A 64 -14.12 7.94 9.98
CA THR A 64 -14.97 6.78 10.31
C THR A 64 -14.20 5.45 10.31
N ASP A 65 -12.94 5.45 9.85
CA ASP A 65 -12.11 4.26 9.72
C ASP A 65 -10.71 4.48 10.32
N PHE A 66 -9.90 3.42 10.38
CA PHE A 66 -8.48 3.53 10.72
C PHE A 66 -7.65 3.89 9.48
N ILE A 67 -6.49 4.49 9.68
CA ILE A 67 -5.44 4.52 8.67
C ILE A 67 -4.99 3.09 8.42
N HIS A 68 -4.93 2.68 7.16
CA HIS A 68 -4.43 1.38 6.76
C HIS A 68 -3.04 1.53 6.16
N ILE A 69 -2.11 0.68 6.60
CA ILE A 69 -0.73 0.68 6.13
C ILE A 69 -0.47 -0.70 5.50
N LEU A 70 -0.18 -0.69 4.20
CA LEU A 70 0.12 -1.89 3.43
C LEU A 70 1.61 -1.98 3.20
N ARG A 71 2.26 -2.95 3.83
CA ARG A 71 3.70 -3.18 3.67
C ARG A 71 3.97 -4.11 2.51
N PHE A 72 4.70 -3.61 1.54
CA PHE A 72 5.19 -4.35 0.41
C PHE A 72 6.64 -4.74 0.60
N GLU A 73 6.96 -5.93 0.12
CA GLU A 73 8.31 -6.41 -0.02
C GLU A 73 8.57 -6.90 -1.43
N GLY A 74 9.51 -6.25 -2.14
CA GLY A 74 9.79 -6.56 -3.54
C GLY A 74 8.53 -6.49 -4.41
N GLY A 75 7.62 -5.56 -4.09
CA GLY A 75 6.35 -5.36 -4.80
C GLY A 75 5.22 -6.31 -4.43
N ARG A 76 5.37 -7.19 -3.43
CA ARG A 76 4.30 -8.07 -2.91
C ARG A 76 3.84 -7.64 -1.54
N LEU A 77 2.52 -7.61 -1.33
CA LEU A 77 1.93 -7.28 -0.04
C LEU A 77 2.26 -8.36 0.98
N THR A 78 3.01 -8.01 2.02
CA THR A 78 3.44 -8.94 3.08
C THR A 78 2.81 -8.66 4.43
N GLU A 79 2.29 -7.45 4.66
CA GLU A 79 1.66 -7.07 5.92
C GLU A 79 0.53 -6.07 5.70
N ILE A 80 -0.55 -6.22 6.47
CA ILE A 80 -1.67 -5.25 6.53
C ILE A 80 -1.75 -4.78 7.98
N LEU A 81 -1.34 -3.53 8.20
CA LEU A 81 -1.31 -2.88 9.50
C LEU A 81 -2.46 -1.87 9.62
N ARG A 82 -2.86 -1.60 10.86
CA ARG A 82 -3.78 -0.51 11.21
C ARG A 82 -3.03 0.52 12.04
N GLY A 83 -3.10 1.77 11.62
CA GLY A 83 -2.61 2.91 12.38
C GLY A 83 -3.70 3.50 13.27
N GLU A 84 -3.57 4.80 13.55
CA GLU A 84 -4.57 5.56 14.28
C GLU A 84 -5.85 5.78 13.48
N ARG A 85 -6.79 6.53 14.05
CA ARG A 85 -8.01 6.93 13.35
C ARG A 85 -7.67 7.78 12.13
N GLY A 86 -8.36 7.52 11.02
CA GLY A 86 -8.30 8.38 9.85
C GLY A 86 -8.76 9.80 10.14
N TYR A 87 -8.46 10.72 9.23
CA TYR A 87 -8.79 12.14 9.35
C TYR A 87 -9.51 12.61 8.09
N PRO A 88 -10.29 13.71 8.14
CA PRO A 88 -10.92 14.26 6.94
C PRO A 88 -9.89 14.49 5.85
N ASN A 89 -10.15 13.99 4.64
CA ASN A 89 -9.34 14.37 3.49
C ASN A 89 -9.54 15.87 3.29
N VAL A 90 -8.44 16.63 3.32
CA VAL A 90 -8.47 18.06 3.06
C VAL A 90 -8.15 18.21 1.58
N ASP A 91 -9.13 18.68 0.82
CA ASP A 91 -9.01 18.93 -0.63
C ASP A 91 -8.02 20.06 -0.93
#